data_AF-A0A935HJL1-F1
#
_entry.id   AF-A0A935HJL1-F1
#
_cell.length_a   1.000
_cell.length_b   1.000
_cell.length_c   1.000
_cell.angle_alpha   90.00
_cell.angle_beta   90.00
_cell.angle_gamma   90.00
#
_symmetry.space_group_name_H-M   'P 1'
#
loop_
_entity.id
_entity.type
_entity.pdbx_description
1 polymer ?
#
loop_
_entity_poly.entity_id
_entity_poly.type
_entity_poly.pdbx_seq_one_letter_code
_entity_poly.pdbx_strand_id
1 'polypeptide(L)'
;MHQVRVLIKPILISTENTRALKENGINYIVGARLGNLPNELITAIDSNLPREDGKSIRLQTDNGYLICSYSTVRYRKDKYEMERQIERAKYIITHPSQNKS
;
A
#
# COMPACT_ATOMS: atom_id res chain seq x y z
N MET A 1 13.03 -17.53 -24.38
CA MET A 1 12.74 -16.14 -23.94
C MET A 1 12.93 -16.06 -22.44
N HIS A 2 13.97 -15.40 -21.96
CA HIS A 2 14.19 -15.19 -20.52
C HIS A 2 13.32 -14.01 -20.07
N GLN A 3 12.21 -14.30 -19.37
CA GLN A 3 11.35 -13.28 -18.79
C GLN A 3 12.03 -12.70 -17.54
N VAL A 4 12.74 -11.59 -17.69
CA VAL A 4 13.32 -10.86 -16.55
C VAL A 4 12.19 -10.11 -15.84
N ARG A 5 11.95 -10.44 -14.57
CA ARG A 5 11.04 -9.71 -13.68
C ARG A 5 11.85 -8.90 -12.68
N VAL A 6 11.62 -7.60 -12.64
CA VAL A 6 12.30 -6.69 -11.71
C VAL A 6 11.35 -6.33 -10.56
N LEU A 7 11.80 -6.53 -9.32
CA LEU A 7 11.10 -6.08 -8.12
C LEU A 7 11.65 -4.71 -7.71
N ILE A 8 10.80 -3.69 -7.71
CA ILE A 8 11.24 -2.30 -7.50
C ILE A 8 10.63 -1.75 -6.19
N LYS A 9 11.44 -1.03 -5.42
CA LYS A 9 10.96 -0.35 -4.20
C LYS A 9 10.01 0.79 -4.57
N PRO A 10 8.90 1.00 -3.83
CA PRO A 10 7.88 2.00 -4.16
C PRO A 10 8.39 3.44 -4.21
N ILE A 11 9.47 3.75 -3.49
CA ILE A 11 10.09 5.08 -3.48
C ILE A 11 10.85 5.41 -4.77
N LEU A 12 11.20 4.40 -5.58
CA LEU A 12 11.99 4.55 -6.80
C LEU A 12 11.13 4.71 -8.06
N ILE A 13 9.81 4.81 -7.88
CA ILE A 13 8.85 4.80 -8.99
C ILE A 13 8.28 6.20 -9.15
N SER A 14 9.01 7.02 -9.91
CA SER A 14 8.39 8.14 -10.61
C SER A 14 7.61 7.62 -11.82
N THR A 15 6.65 8.40 -12.28
CA THR A 15 5.91 8.18 -13.53
C THR A 15 6.84 8.05 -14.74
N GLU A 16 8.01 8.70 -14.72
CA GLU A 16 9.02 8.55 -15.77
C GLU A 16 9.61 7.13 -15.80
N ASN A 17 9.93 6.56 -14.64
CA ASN A 17 10.56 5.24 -14.55
C ASN A 17 9.60 4.12 -14.96
N THR A 18 8.32 4.20 -14.58
CA THR A 18 7.31 3.21 -15.05
C THR A 18 7.12 3.26 -16.55
N ARG A 19 7.11 4.46 -17.13
CA ARG A 19 7.00 4.65 -18.58
C ARG A 19 8.21 4.07 -19.31
N ALA A 20 9.42 4.35 -18.85
CA ALA A 20 10.65 3.80 -19.44
C ALA A 20 10.66 2.26 -19.41
N LEU A 21 10.24 1.64 -18.29
CA LEU A 21 10.13 0.18 -18.19
C LEU A 21 9.12 -0.39 -19.19
N LYS A 22 7.97 0.29 -19.35
CA LYS A 22 6.92 -0.10 -20.30
C LYS A 22 7.40 0.02 -21.76
N GLU A 23 8.07 1.11 -22.12
CA GLU A 23 8.63 1.35 -23.45
C GLU A 23 9.70 0.31 -23.82
N ASN A 24 10.48 -0.16 -22.84
CA ASN A 24 11.49 -1.20 -23.02
C ASN A 24 10.94 -2.63 -22.93
N GLY A 25 9.61 -2.81 -22.79
CA GLY A 25 8.97 -4.13 -22.71
C GLY A 25 9.35 -4.93 -21.45
N ILE A 26 9.77 -4.26 -20.38
CA ILE A 26 10.23 -4.90 -19.14
C ILE A 26 9.04 -5.13 -18.21
N ASN A 27 8.86 -6.38 -17.78
CA ASN A 27 7.85 -6.73 -16.78
C ASN A 27 8.33 -6.40 -15.38
N TYR A 28 7.52 -5.69 -14.61
CA TYR A 28 7.86 -5.27 -13.25
C TYR A 28 6.72 -5.53 -12.27
N ILE A 29 7.07 -5.71 -10.99
CA ILE A 29 6.13 -5.75 -9.87
C ILE A 29 6.56 -4.71 -8.86
N VAL A 30 5.60 -3.89 -8.43
CA VAL A 30 5.81 -2.84 -7.44
C VAL A 30 5.07 -3.21 -6.18
N GLY A 31 5.78 -3.24 -5.05
CA GLY A 31 5.14 -3.24 -3.74
C GLY A 31 4.84 -1.81 -3.31
N ALA A 32 3.59 -1.35 -3.34
CA ALA A 32 3.18 -0.04 -2.85
C ALA A 32 2.37 -0.14 -1.55
N ARG A 33 2.45 0.89 -0.69
CA ARG A 33 1.55 1.02 0.47
C ARG A 33 0.26 1.72 0.01
N LEU A 34 -0.89 1.23 0.48
CA LEU A 34 -2.20 1.81 0.13
C LEU A 34 -2.36 3.26 0.58
N GLY A 35 -1.67 3.69 1.65
CA GLY A 35 -1.76 5.06 2.18
C GLY A 35 -1.25 6.17 1.26
N ASN A 36 -0.55 5.83 0.18
CA ASN A 36 -0.09 6.79 -0.82
C ASN A 36 -0.97 6.80 -2.09
N LEU A 37 -2.08 6.05 -2.11
CA LEU A 37 -2.99 6.02 -3.25
C LEU A 37 -4.03 7.15 -3.14
N PRO A 38 -4.54 7.65 -4.28
CA PRO A 38 -5.70 8.53 -4.31
C PRO A 38 -6.89 7.93 -3.55
N ASN A 39 -7.64 8.76 -2.82
CA ASN A 39 -8.80 8.31 -2.05
C ASN A 39 -9.83 7.55 -2.91
N GLU A 40 -10.02 7.94 -4.17
CA GLU A 40 -10.92 7.25 -5.11
C GLU A 40 -10.51 5.79 -5.32
N LEU A 41 -9.21 5.54 -5.51
CA LEU A 41 -8.67 4.19 -5.64
C LEU A 41 -8.78 3.41 -4.34
N ILE A 42 -8.57 4.06 -3.19
CA ILE A 42 -8.75 3.41 -1.88
C ILE A 42 -10.21 2.97 -1.70
N THR A 43 -11.17 3.82 -2.00
CA THR A 43 -12.60 3.52 -1.91
C THR A 43 -13.01 2.41 -2.88
N ALA A 44 -12.47 2.43 -4.11
CA ALA A 44 -12.68 1.36 -5.07
C ALA A 44 -12.12 0.03 -4.56
N ILE A 45 -10.93 0.02 -3.95
CA ILE A 45 -10.35 -1.18 -3.34
C ILE A 45 -11.22 -1.68 -2.20
N ASP A 46 -11.63 -0.83 -1.26
CA ASP A 46 -12.44 -1.24 -0.11
C ASP A 46 -13.81 -1.81 -0.53
N SER A 47 -14.42 -1.24 -1.57
CA SER A 47 -15.71 -1.69 -2.08
C SER A 47 -15.63 -3.01 -2.85
N ASN A 48 -14.50 -3.30 -3.51
CA ASN A 48 -14.36 -4.47 -4.37
C ASN A 48 -13.55 -5.61 -3.73
N LEU A 49 -12.70 -5.33 -2.75
CA LEU A 49 -11.82 -6.33 -2.15
C LEU A 49 -12.63 -7.17 -1.14
N PRO A 50 -12.82 -8.47 -1.40
CA PRO A 50 -13.44 -9.35 -0.43
C PRO A 50 -12.52 -9.41 0.78
N ARG A 51 -13.06 -9.18 1.98
CA ARG A 51 -12.33 -9.26 3.25
C ARG A 51 -12.11 -10.70 3.70
N GLU A 52 -11.74 -11.54 2.74
CA GLU A 52 -11.49 -12.96 2.87
C GLU A 52 -10.02 -13.23 2.59
N ASP A 53 -9.39 -14.07 3.42
CA ASP A 53 -7.97 -14.33 3.34
C ASP A 53 -7.58 -14.94 1.98
N GLY A 54 -6.56 -14.38 1.35
CA GLY A 54 -6.07 -14.87 0.05
C GLY A 54 -6.89 -14.41 -1.16
N LYS A 55 -7.98 -13.66 -0.98
CA LYS A 55 -8.67 -13.02 -2.10
C LYS A 55 -7.88 -11.81 -2.58
N SER A 56 -7.87 -11.61 -3.89
CA SER A 56 -7.23 -10.48 -4.53
C SER A 56 -8.11 -9.86 -5.61
N ILE A 57 -8.00 -8.56 -5.77
CA ILE A 57 -8.59 -7.82 -6.89
C ILE A 57 -7.49 -7.27 -7.78
N ARG A 58 -7.86 -7.00 -9.03
CA ARG A 58 -7.00 -6.38 -10.02
C ARG A 58 -7.72 -5.17 -10.60
N LEU A 59 -7.11 -4.00 -10.46
CA LEU A 59 -7.64 -2.73 -10.95
C LEU A 59 -6.73 -2.21 -12.05
N GLN A 60 -7.31 -1.75 -13.16
CA GLN A 60 -6.55 -1.08 -14.20
C GLN A 60 -6.34 0.38 -13.80
N THR A 61 -5.10 0.85 -13.90
CA THR A 61 -4.69 2.24 -13.65
C THR A 61 -3.88 2.75 -14.84
N ASP A 62 -3.63 4.05 -14.89
CA ASP A 62 -2.82 4.67 -15.94
C ASP A 62 -1.39 4.10 -16.02
N ASN A 63 -0.85 3.70 -14.86
CA ASN A 63 0.49 3.13 -14.73
C ASN A 63 0.53 1.61 -14.90
N GLY A 64 -0.61 0.95 -15.15
CA GLY A 64 -0.71 -0.50 -15.29
C GLY A 64 -1.71 -1.13 -14.33
N TYR A 65 -1.50 -2.39 -13.97
CA TYR A 65 -2.42 -3.11 -13.10
C TYR A 65 -2.00 -3.02 -11.64
N LEU A 66 -2.91 -2.52 -10.79
CA LEU A 66 -2.81 -2.61 -9.35
C LEU A 66 -3.41 -3.93 -8.88
N ILE A 67 -2.63 -4.75 -8.20
CA ILE A 67 -3.08 -6.00 -7.58
C ILE A 67 -3.09 -5.80 -6.07
N CYS A 68 -4.25 -5.96 -5.47
CA CYS A 68 -4.43 -5.86 -4.02
C CYS A 68 -4.94 -7.19 -3.49
N SER A 69 -4.33 -7.68 -2.41
CA SER A 69 -4.74 -8.92 -1.74
C SER A 69 -5.09 -8.64 -0.29
N TYR A 70 -6.13 -9.32 0.22
CA TYR A 70 -6.49 -9.26 1.62
C TYR A 70 -5.75 -10.35 2.40
N SER A 71 -5.18 -9.94 3.54
CA SER A 71 -4.59 -10.86 4.52
C SER A 71 -5.08 -10.52 5.92
N THR A 72 -5.70 -11.50 6.56
CA THR A 72 -6.22 -11.42 7.92
C THR A 72 -5.08 -11.19 8.92
N VAL A 73 -3.94 -11.86 8.71
CA VAL A 73 -2.73 -11.69 9.55
C VAL A 73 -2.24 -10.25 9.48
N ARG A 74 -2.16 -9.70 8.26
CA ARG A 74 -1.72 -8.33 8.06
C ARG A 74 -2.70 -7.32 8.66
N TYR A 75 -4.00 -7.53 8.43
CA TYR A 75 -5.06 -6.71 9.01
C TYR A 75 -4.98 -6.63 10.53
N ARG A 76 -4.83 -7.77 11.24
CA ARG A 76 -4.73 -7.79 12.70
C ARG A 76 -3.52 -7.02 13.22
N LYS A 77 -2.37 -7.17 12.55
CA LYS A 77 -1.14 -6.47 12.92
C LYS A 77 -1.27 -4.96 12.72
N ASP A 78 -1.78 -4.54 11.56
CA ASP A 78 -1.93 -3.11 11.25
C ASP A 78 -2.98 -2.47 12.16
N LYS A 79 -4.06 -3.19 12.52
CA LYS A 79 -5.06 -2.75 13.52
C LYS A 79 -4.42 -2.52 14.91
N TYR A 80 -3.66 -3.49 15.40
CA TYR A 80 -2.98 -3.38 16.70
C TYR A 80 -2.02 -2.19 16.75
N GLU A 81 -1.21 -1.99 15.70
CA GLU A 81 -0.30 -0.84 15.61
C GLU A 81 -1.07 0.49 15.58
N MET A 82 -2.21 0.54 14.87
CA MET A 82 -3.06 1.73 14.82
C MET A 82 -3.68 2.05 16.19
N GLU A 83 -4.24 1.06 16.89
CA GLU A 83 -4.80 1.22 18.23
C GLU A 83 -3.74 1.71 19.23
N ARG A 84 -2.55 1.12 19.20
CA ARG A 84 -1.41 1.55 20.02
C ARG A 84 -0.98 2.99 19.76
N GLN A 85 -1.02 3.45 18.50
CA GLN A 85 -0.73 4.85 18.17
C GLN A 85 -1.82 5.80 18.68
N ILE A 86 -3.09 5.40 18.59
CA ILE A 86 -4.22 6.16 19.13
C ILE A 86 -4.10 6.28 20.66
N GLU A 87 -3.78 5.20 21.36
CA GLU A 87 -3.57 5.22 22.81
C GLU A 87 -2.43 6.15 23.21
N ARG A 88 -1.30 6.09 22.50
CA ARG A 88 -0.18 7.01 22.71
C ARG A 88 -0.59 8.47 22.50
N ALA A 89 -1.33 8.77 21.43
CA ALA A 89 -1.82 10.12 21.16
C ALA A 89 -2.75 10.62 22.27
N LYS A 90 -3.68 9.78 22.75
CA LYS A 90 -4.55 10.09 23.89
C LYS A 90 -3.75 10.33 25.17
N TYR A 91 -2.74 9.51 25.43
CA TYR A 91 -1.85 9.68 26.58
C TYR A 91 -1.12 11.02 26.54
N ILE A 92 -0.56 11.39 25.38
CA ILE A 92 0.13 12.68 25.19
C ILE A 92 -0.80 13.87 25.44
N ILE A 93 -2.04 13.81 24.94
CA ILE A 93 -3.02 14.89 25.13
C ILE A 93 -3.43 15.01 26.61
N THR A 94 -3.56 13.88 27.31
CA THR A 94 -3.96 13.84 28.73
C THR A 94 -2.81 14.14 29.70
N HIS A 95 -1.56 13.93 29.28
CA HIS A 95 -0.35 14.16 30.09
C HIS A 95 0.65 15.09 29.38
N PRO A 96 0.26 16.35 29.07
CA PRO A 96 1.08 17.27 28.27
C PRO A 96 2.40 17.67 28.94
N SER A 97 2.54 17.48 30.25
CA SER A 97 3.75 17.79 31.03
C SER A 97 4.89 16.78 30.85
N GLN A 98 4.61 15.56 30.37
CA GLN A 98 5.63 14.52 30.17
C GLN A 98 6.32 14.59 28.81
N ASN A 99 5.94 15.55 27.96
CA ASN A 99 6.49 15.75 26.61
C ASN A 99 7.46 16.94 26.52
N LYS A 100 7.95 17.45 27.66
CA LYS A 100 9.02 18.44 27.72
C LYS A 100 10.34 17.79 28.12
N SER A 101 11.17 17.51 27.12
CA SER A 101 12.63 17.57 27.18
C SER A 101 13.18 17.56 25.76
#